data_AF-A0A0H5RW37-F1
#
_entry.id   AF-A0A0H5RW37-F1
#
_cell.length_a   1.000
_cell.length_b   1.000
_cell.length_c   1.000
_cell.angle_alpha   90.00
_cell.angle_beta   90.00
_cell.angle_gamma   90.00
#
_symmetry.space_group_name_H-M   'P 1'
#
loop_
_entity.id
_entity.type
_entity.pdbx_description
1 polymer ?
#
loop_
_entity_poly.entity_id
_entity_poly.type
_entity_poly.pdbx_seq_one_letter_code
_entity_poly.pdbx_strand_id
1 'polypeptide(L)'
;NKVSKPETEAIDSNIIDILPKMVNGLDVNVKFDAITSFEKTPEIQVFDRLSIPLVHGWLADPDDYPTYEAVANSFYNELVVAAVSSPSSAVQERHSKNDLICDFLQYSSTQLTKTGLMALHCIEEAVQHVFFRNNHFNVLIRE
;
A
#
# COMPACT_ATOMS: atom_id res chain seq x y z
N ASN A 1 -40.26 21.68 17.08
CA ASN A 1 -39.32 22.06 16.00
C ASN A 1 -37.91 22.22 16.54
N LYS A 2 -37.20 21.09 16.71
CA LYS A 2 -35.73 21.10 16.85
C LYS A 2 -35.19 21.01 15.43
N VAL A 3 -34.73 22.13 14.90
CA VAL A 3 -33.90 22.13 13.70
C VAL A 3 -32.58 21.49 14.12
N SER A 4 -32.35 20.28 13.63
CA SER A 4 -31.06 19.60 13.71
C SER A 4 -30.01 20.49 13.03
N LYS A 5 -29.02 20.88 13.82
CA LYS A 5 -27.82 21.58 13.35
C LYS A 5 -27.17 20.69 12.28
N PRO A 6 -26.71 21.23 11.14
CA PRO A 6 -25.93 20.43 10.21
C PRO A 6 -24.69 19.94 10.96
N GLU A 7 -24.43 18.64 10.89
CA GLU A 7 -23.17 18.03 11.29
C GLU A 7 -22.08 18.58 10.37
N THR A 8 -21.58 19.77 10.68
CA THR A 8 -20.25 20.16 10.26
C THR A 8 -19.33 19.26 11.07
N GLU A 9 -19.02 18.07 10.54
CA GLU A 9 -17.95 17.22 11.05
C GLU A 9 -16.74 18.14 11.23
N ALA A 10 -16.43 18.42 12.49
CA ALA A 10 -15.27 19.23 12.82
C ALA A 10 -14.08 18.51 12.21
N ILE A 11 -13.41 19.17 11.25
CA ILE A 11 -12.09 18.75 10.80
C ILE A 11 -11.28 18.59 12.10
N ASP A 12 -11.02 17.34 12.47
CA ASP A 12 -10.35 16.99 13.71
C ASP A 12 -9.03 17.78 13.74
N SER A 13 -8.73 18.44 14.86
CA SER A 13 -7.49 19.22 15.01
C SER A 13 -6.27 18.38 14.65
N ASN A 14 -6.36 17.07 14.87
CA ASN A 14 -5.34 16.10 14.51
C ASN A 14 -5.01 16.09 13.00
N ILE A 15 -5.98 16.33 12.11
CA ILE A 15 -5.75 16.37 10.65
C ILE A 15 -4.98 17.64 10.28
N ILE A 16 -5.35 18.78 10.86
CA ILE A 16 -4.71 20.07 10.59
C ILE A 16 -3.22 20.03 10.95
N ASP A 17 -2.86 19.28 11.99
CA ASP A 17 -1.47 19.10 12.41
C ASP A 17 -0.67 18.14 11.48
N ILE A 18 -1.35 17.28 10.72
CA ILE A 18 -0.73 16.32 9.79
C ILE A 18 -0.55 16.92 8.39
N LEU A 19 -1.47 17.78 7.92
CA LEU A 19 -1.41 18.36 6.57
C LEU A 19 -0.04 18.99 6.22
N PRO A 20 0.62 19.77 7.10
CA PRO A 20 1.94 20.32 6.80
C PRO A 20 3.01 19.25 6.59
N LYS A 21 2.89 18.07 7.23
CA LYS A 21 3.86 16.97 7.08
C LYS A 21 3.77 16.33 5.70
N MET A 22 2.57 16.29 5.11
CA MET A 22 2.36 15.72 3.77
C MET A 22 3.15 16.44 2.68
N VAL A 23 3.51 17.71 2.88
CA VAL A 23 4.30 18.51 1.93
C VAL A 23 5.71 17.95 1.74
N ASN A 24 6.30 17.37 2.79
CA ASN A 24 7.68 16.88 2.76
C ASN A 24 7.79 15.39 2.40
N GLY A 25 6.67 14.77 2.01
CA GLY A 25 6.56 13.33 1.80
C GLY A 25 5.82 12.64 2.94
N LEU A 26 5.11 11.58 2.59
CA LEU A 26 4.38 10.73 3.53
C LEU A 26 5.12 9.40 3.64
N ASP A 27 5.31 8.90 4.86
CA ASP A 27 5.79 7.53 5.05
C ASP A 27 4.65 6.56 4.78
N VAL A 28 4.91 5.56 3.95
CA VAL A 28 3.90 4.59 3.48
C VAL A 28 4.49 3.21 3.61
N ASN A 29 3.75 2.34 4.29
CA ASN A 29 4.08 0.94 4.39
C ASN A 29 2.90 0.13 3.84
N VAL A 30 3.10 -0.47 2.66
CA VAL A 30 2.07 -1.25 1.96
C VAL A 30 2.13 -2.72 2.34
N LYS A 31 1.02 -3.42 2.20
CA LYS A 31 0.94 -4.89 2.19
C LYS A 31 0.51 -5.36 0.79
N PHE A 32 0.85 -6.58 0.42
CA PHE A 32 0.82 -7.05 -0.97
C PHE A 32 -0.43 -7.88 -1.34
N ASP A 33 -1.50 -7.82 -0.56
CA ASP A 33 -2.72 -8.63 -0.76
C ASP A 33 -3.88 -7.88 -1.45
N ALA A 34 -3.99 -6.56 -1.27
CA ALA A 34 -5.06 -5.76 -1.86
C ALA A 34 -4.59 -4.33 -2.18
N ILE A 35 -5.22 -3.70 -3.17
CA ILE A 35 -4.83 -2.35 -3.63
C ILE A 35 -5.02 -1.25 -2.57
N THR A 36 -5.81 -1.51 -1.53
CA THR A 36 -6.09 -0.58 -0.42
C THR A 36 -5.30 -0.92 0.85
N SER A 37 -4.36 -1.85 0.79
CA SER A 37 -3.69 -2.38 1.98
C SER A 37 -2.49 -1.54 2.38
N PHE A 38 -2.74 -0.59 3.29
CA PHE A 38 -1.73 0.26 3.91
C PHE A 38 -1.66 0.03 5.42
N GLU A 39 -0.48 0.23 6.02
CA GLU A 39 -0.34 0.32 7.46
C GLU A 39 -1.14 1.52 7.98
N LYS A 40 -1.90 1.32 9.05
CA LYS A 40 -2.80 2.33 9.61
C LYS A 40 -2.01 3.33 10.47
N THR A 41 -1.34 4.28 9.81
CA THR A 41 -0.71 5.43 10.46
C THR A 41 -1.68 6.63 10.50
N PRO A 42 -1.50 7.60 11.41
CA PRO A 42 -2.28 8.84 11.42
C PRO A 42 -2.24 9.57 10.07
N GLU A 43 -1.08 9.57 9.43
CA GLU A 43 -0.80 10.12 8.11
C GLU A 43 -1.69 9.51 7.02
N ILE A 44 -1.82 8.19 7.00
CA ILE A 44 -2.66 7.47 6.02
C ILE A 44 -4.15 7.68 6.32
N GLN A 45 -4.54 7.78 7.59
CA GLN A 45 -5.94 8.00 7.98
C GLN A 45 -6.52 9.33 7.48
N VAL A 46 -5.68 10.30 7.10
CA VAL A 46 -6.15 11.57 6.50
C VAL A 46 -6.94 11.33 5.22
N PHE A 47 -6.55 10.34 4.41
CA PHE A 47 -7.25 10.01 3.16
C PHE A 47 -8.69 9.52 3.43
N ASP A 48 -8.86 8.62 4.40
CA ASP A 48 -10.18 8.14 4.83
C ASP A 48 -11.06 9.31 5.34
N ARG A 49 -10.47 10.20 6.14
CA ARG A 49 -11.17 11.37 6.72
C ARG A 49 -11.61 12.38 5.67
N LEU A 50 -10.83 12.55 4.61
CA LEU A 50 -11.15 13.43 3.49
C LEU A 50 -12.03 12.73 2.43
N SER A 51 -12.40 11.46 2.65
CA SER A 51 -13.12 10.64 1.65
C SER A 51 -12.38 10.57 0.31
N ILE A 52 -11.05 10.50 0.35
CA ILE A 52 -10.18 10.37 -0.82
C ILE A 52 -9.64 8.94 -0.84
N PRO A 53 -10.03 8.10 -1.82
CA PRO A 53 -9.50 6.74 -1.91
C PRO A 53 -7.99 6.72 -2.14
N LEU A 54 -7.24 6.03 -1.27
CA LEU A 54 -5.82 5.76 -1.46
C LEU A 54 -5.61 4.32 -1.95
N VAL A 55 -4.87 4.15 -3.04
CA VAL A 55 -4.59 2.84 -3.65
C VAL A 55 -3.13 2.67 -4.07
N HIS A 56 -2.68 1.42 -4.18
CA HIS A 56 -1.40 1.03 -4.79
C HIS A 56 -1.60 -0.21 -5.69
N GLY A 57 -0.61 -0.50 -6.55
CA GLY A 57 -0.65 -1.62 -7.49
C GLY A 57 0.41 -2.70 -7.23
N TRP A 58 0.95 -2.72 -6.02
CA TRP A 58 2.05 -3.60 -5.63
C TRP A 58 1.51 -4.85 -4.95
N LEU A 59 1.03 -5.81 -5.74
CA LEU A 59 0.37 -7.02 -5.24
C LEU A 59 1.17 -8.27 -5.59
N ALA A 60 1.12 -9.26 -4.71
CA ALA A 60 1.54 -10.61 -5.01
C ALA A 60 0.52 -11.29 -5.92
N ASP A 61 0.97 -12.17 -6.80
CA ASP A 61 0.10 -12.92 -7.70
C ASP A 61 -0.45 -14.18 -6.99
N PRO A 62 -1.76 -14.33 -6.76
CA PRO A 62 -2.33 -15.53 -6.14
C PRO A 62 -2.05 -16.82 -6.92
N ASP A 63 -1.82 -16.72 -8.23
CA ASP A 63 -1.48 -17.87 -9.08
C ASP A 63 -0.03 -18.35 -8.85
N ASP A 64 0.86 -17.47 -8.37
CA ASP A 64 2.19 -17.83 -7.86
C ASP A 64 2.13 -18.08 -6.36
N TYR A 65 1.47 -19.17 -5.99
CA TYR A 65 1.14 -19.48 -4.59
C TYR A 65 2.33 -19.45 -3.61
N PRO A 66 3.52 -20.02 -3.92
CA PRO A 66 4.67 -19.95 -3.01
C PRO A 66 5.09 -18.52 -2.70
N THR A 67 5.18 -17.66 -3.71
CA THR A 67 5.50 -16.24 -3.53
C THR A 67 4.39 -15.53 -2.78
N TYR A 68 3.12 -15.77 -3.16
CA TYR A 68 1.96 -15.17 -2.50
C TYR A 68 1.93 -15.50 -1.00
N GLU A 69 2.08 -16.76 -0.63
CA GLU A 69 2.14 -17.19 0.77
C GLU A 69 3.29 -16.52 1.53
N ALA A 70 4.44 -16.36 0.87
CA ALA A 70 5.62 -15.75 1.48
C ALA A 70 5.45 -14.24 1.75
N VAL A 71 4.75 -13.50 0.88
CA VAL A 71 4.77 -12.02 0.87
C VAL A 71 3.43 -11.35 1.15
N ALA A 72 2.30 -11.92 0.73
CA ALA A 72 1.02 -11.20 0.61
C ALA A 72 0.52 -10.62 1.94
N ASN A 73 0.76 -11.33 3.05
CA ASN A 73 0.27 -10.96 4.37
C ASN A 73 1.25 -10.15 5.23
N SER A 74 2.36 -9.70 4.66
CA SER A 74 3.37 -8.90 5.36
C SER A 74 3.47 -7.50 4.78
N PHE A 75 3.81 -6.54 5.63
CA PHE A 75 4.11 -5.19 5.20
C PHE A 75 5.52 -5.11 4.58
N TYR A 76 5.74 -4.14 3.70
CA TYR A 76 7.03 -3.92 3.04
C TYR A 76 8.20 -3.90 4.04
N ASN A 77 8.08 -3.14 5.14
CA ASN A 77 9.13 -3.04 6.14
C ASN A 77 9.48 -4.40 6.79
N GLU A 78 8.49 -5.27 7.00
CA GLU A 78 8.70 -6.62 7.55
C GLU A 78 9.43 -7.50 6.54
N LEU A 79 9.06 -7.40 5.25
CA LEU A 79 9.71 -8.16 4.18
C LEU A 79 11.15 -7.74 3.95
N VAL A 80 11.47 -6.44 4.04
CA VAL A 80 12.85 -5.94 3.96
C VAL A 80 13.69 -6.53 5.08
N VAL A 81 13.18 -6.57 6.32
CA VAL A 81 13.87 -7.19 7.46
C VAL A 81 14.09 -8.69 7.23
N ALA A 82 13.08 -9.40 6.70
CA ALA A 82 13.19 -10.82 6.39
C ALA A 82 14.24 -11.10 5.29
N ALA A 83 14.26 -10.29 4.23
CA ALA A 83 15.19 -10.41 3.11
C ALA A 83 16.67 -10.26 3.54
N VAL A 84 16.96 -9.33 4.46
CA VAL A 84 18.33 -9.11 4.96
C VAL A 84 18.76 -10.14 6.02
N SER A 85 17.81 -10.83 6.63
CA SER A 85 18.07 -11.80 7.72
C SER A 85 18.52 -13.17 7.20
N SER A 86 18.61 -13.38 5.88
CA SER A 86 19.13 -14.62 5.30
C SER A 86 20.62 -14.83 5.63
N PRO A 87 20.98 -15.86 6.43
CA PRO A 87 22.38 -16.15 6.71
C PRO A 87 23.08 -16.62 5.43
N SER A 88 24.23 -16.01 5.12
CA SER A 88 25.04 -16.23 3.91
C SER A 88 25.75 -17.60 3.84
N SER A 89 25.30 -18.59 4.62
CA SER A 89 26.06 -19.82 4.82
C SER A 89 25.20 -20.96 5.35
N ALA A 90 24.61 -21.71 4.43
CA ALA A 90 24.53 -23.18 4.43
C ALA A 90 23.52 -23.60 3.37
N VAL A 91 23.96 -24.43 2.42
CA VAL A 91 23.18 -25.26 1.48
C VAL A 91 21.66 -25.18 1.72
N GLN A 92 21.03 -24.13 1.21
CA GLN A 92 19.60 -23.90 1.33
C GLN A 92 18.97 -24.28 0.00
N GLU A 93 17.86 -25.01 0.07
CA GLU A 93 17.02 -25.32 -1.08
C GLU A 93 16.78 -24.03 -1.87
N ARG A 94 16.88 -24.08 -3.22
CA ARG A 94 16.79 -22.90 -4.12
C ARG A 94 15.43 -22.17 -4.12
N HIS A 95 14.62 -22.35 -3.09
CA HIS A 95 13.27 -21.82 -2.91
C HIS A 95 12.95 -21.58 -1.43
N SER A 96 13.92 -21.08 -0.63
CA SER A 96 13.59 -20.69 0.73
C SER A 96 12.59 -19.53 0.72
N LYS A 97 11.78 -19.40 1.79
CA LYS A 97 10.84 -18.27 1.92
C LYS A 97 11.52 -16.92 1.70
N ASN A 98 12.76 -16.76 2.17
CA ASN A 98 13.51 -15.51 2.01
C ASN A 98 13.95 -15.28 0.56
N ASP A 99 14.29 -16.33 -0.19
CA ASP A 99 14.61 -16.18 -1.62
C ASP A 99 13.39 -15.70 -2.40
N LEU A 100 12.21 -16.26 -2.13
CA LEU A 100 10.94 -15.81 -2.74
C LEU A 100 10.64 -14.34 -2.42
N ILE A 101 10.89 -13.91 -1.18
CA ILE A 101 10.75 -12.51 -0.76
C ILE A 101 11.73 -11.62 -1.55
N CYS A 102 13.01 -11.99 -1.61
CA CYS A 102 14.04 -11.25 -2.34
C CYS A 102 13.71 -11.14 -3.83
N ASP A 103 13.36 -12.25 -4.47
CA ASP A 103 13.01 -12.32 -5.89
C ASP A 103 11.79 -11.46 -6.20
N PHE A 104 10.75 -11.53 -5.37
CA PHE A 104 9.57 -10.69 -5.51
C PHE A 104 9.92 -9.20 -5.41
N LEU A 105 10.62 -8.78 -4.36
CA LEU A 105 10.99 -7.37 -4.16
C LEU A 105 11.89 -6.85 -5.30
N GLN A 106 12.80 -7.67 -5.81
CA GLN A 106 13.68 -7.31 -6.91
C GLN A 106 12.92 -7.16 -8.24
N TYR A 107 12.12 -8.18 -8.60
CA TYR A 107 11.32 -8.19 -9.83
C TYR A 107 10.27 -7.07 -9.85
N SER A 108 9.67 -6.77 -8.70
CA SER A 108 8.60 -5.78 -8.56
C SER A 108 9.07 -4.42 -8.04
N SER A 109 10.36 -4.12 -8.13
CA SER A 109 10.99 -2.89 -7.62
C SER A 109 10.40 -1.57 -8.13
N THR A 110 9.62 -1.59 -9.22
CA THR A 110 8.84 -0.43 -9.71
C THR A 110 7.53 -0.17 -8.96
N GLN A 111 7.23 -1.00 -7.94
CA GLN A 111 6.06 -0.93 -7.08
C GLN A 111 4.72 -1.04 -7.83
N LEU A 112 4.73 -1.72 -8.98
CA LEU A 112 3.55 -2.04 -9.76
C LEU A 112 3.72 -3.41 -10.40
N THR A 113 2.70 -4.24 -10.24
CA THR A 113 2.68 -5.63 -10.73
C THR A 113 1.56 -5.80 -11.74
N LYS A 114 1.62 -6.86 -12.55
CA LYS A 114 0.53 -7.19 -13.48
C LYS A 114 -0.79 -7.44 -12.73
N THR A 115 -0.74 -8.21 -11.65
CA THR A 115 -1.88 -8.48 -10.76
C THR A 115 -2.45 -7.20 -10.18
N GLY A 116 -1.61 -6.32 -9.65
CA GLY A 116 -2.05 -5.02 -9.16
C GLY A 116 -2.63 -4.10 -10.24
N LEU A 117 -2.08 -4.11 -11.45
CA LEU A 117 -2.66 -3.35 -12.57
C LEU A 117 -4.05 -3.86 -12.97
N MET A 118 -4.26 -5.18 -12.99
CA MET A 118 -5.58 -5.76 -13.24
C MET A 118 -6.56 -5.42 -12.13
N ALA A 119 -6.13 -5.45 -10.87
CA ALA A 119 -6.97 -5.04 -9.75
C ALA A 119 -7.33 -3.54 -9.82
N LEU A 120 -6.38 -2.68 -10.20
CA LEU A 120 -6.62 -1.24 -10.38
C LEU A 120 -7.58 -0.94 -11.54
N HIS A 121 -7.72 -1.83 -12.53
CA HIS A 121 -8.71 -1.68 -13.58
C HIS A 121 -10.16 -1.84 -13.07
N CYS A 122 -10.34 -2.42 -11.88
CA CYS A 122 -11.65 -2.67 -11.28
C CYS A 122 -12.09 -1.61 -10.26
N ILE A 123 -11.35 -0.50 -10.12
CA ILE A 123 -11.70 0.59 -9.19
C ILE A 123 -12.95 1.35 -9.65
N GLU A 124 -13.47 2.26 -8.82
CA GLU A 124 -14.64 3.05 -9.17
C GLU A 124 -14.36 3.98 -10.37
N GLU A 125 -15.29 3.99 -11.33
CA GLU A 125 -15.25 4.86 -12.51
C GLU A 125 -15.58 6.31 -12.12
N ALA A 126 -15.00 7.28 -12.83
CA ALA A 126 -15.22 8.71 -12.62
C ALA A 126 -14.91 9.26 -11.21
N VAL A 127 -14.19 8.49 -10.38
CA VAL A 127 -13.70 8.89 -9.05
C VAL A 127 -12.19 9.12 -9.06
N GLN A 128 -11.74 10.19 -8.40
CA GLN A 128 -10.32 10.47 -8.22
C GLN A 128 -9.76 9.63 -7.08
N HIS A 129 -8.68 8.91 -7.36
CA HIS A 129 -7.94 8.12 -6.38
C HIS A 129 -6.54 8.72 -6.23
N VAL A 130 -6.02 8.72 -5.00
CA VAL A 130 -4.59 8.90 -4.76
C VAL A 130 -3.91 7.57 -5.01
N PHE A 131 -2.92 7.57 -5.90
CA PHE A 131 -2.21 6.36 -6.32
C PHE A 131 -0.74 6.41 -5.91
N PHE A 132 -0.35 5.52 -5.00
CA PHE A 132 1.03 5.35 -4.58
C PHE A 132 1.79 4.39 -5.51
N ARG A 133 2.87 4.88 -6.12
CA ARG A 133 3.80 4.08 -6.91
C ARG A 133 5.18 4.73 -6.98
N ASN A 134 6.20 3.92 -6.81
CA ASN A 134 7.61 4.30 -6.93
C ASN A 134 7.96 5.51 -6.03
N ASN A 135 7.57 5.41 -4.75
CA ASN A 135 7.77 6.46 -3.74
C ASN A 135 7.14 7.82 -4.13
N HIS A 136 6.10 7.81 -4.96
CA HIS A 136 5.40 9.00 -5.42
C HIS A 136 3.88 8.81 -5.34
N PHE A 137 3.17 9.91 -5.08
CA PHE A 137 1.72 9.97 -5.10
C PHE A 137 1.23 10.60 -6.39
N ASN A 138 0.30 9.93 -7.07
CA ASN A 138 -0.29 10.38 -8.33
C ASN A 138 -1.79 10.54 -8.14
N VAL A 139 -2.43 11.24 -9.06
CA VAL A 139 -3.89 11.20 -9.20
C VAL A 139 -4.22 10.18 -10.28
N LEU A 140 -5.02 9.17 -9.92
CA LEU A 140 -5.53 8.14 -10.81
C LEU A 140 -7.04 8.34 -11.01
N ILE A 141 -7.47 8.28 -12.26
CA ILE A 141 -8.88 8.34 -12.66
C ILE A 141 -9.11 7.16 -13.60
N ARG A 142 -10.17 6.40 -13.35
CA ARG A 142 -10.69 5.43 -14.31
C ARG A 142 -11.84 6.09 -15.07
N GLU A 143 -11.64 6.25 -16.37
CA GLU A 143 -12.65 6.76 -17.31
C GLU A 143 -13.52 5.63 -17.88
#